data_AF-A0A0B8Q804-F1
#
_entry.id   AF-A0A0B8Q804-F1
#
_cell.length_a   1.000
_cell.length_b   1.000
_cell.length_c   1.000
_cell.angle_alpha   90.00
_cell.angle_beta   90.00
_cell.angle_gamma   90.00
#
_symmetry.space_group_name_H-M   'P 1'
#
loop_
_entity.id
_entity.type
_entity.pdbx_description
1 polymer ?
#
loop_
_entity_poly.entity_id
_entity_poly.type
_entity_poly.pdbx_seq_one_letter_code
_entity_poly.pdbx_strand_id
1 'polypeptide(L)'
;MLLFGHESNRQYPATQEQWYAGIISELWRGFSLPKGQAMFEWWNEQGDIPAAQIFSHFIQDKLPRSLPDLEMVIFIDEIDSVLSLPFPADDFFSVIRASFNQRADQLAQNVVNFAFFGVALPSDLVSEPSRSPFNIGTAIKLEGFTLPEATPLASGLKIEEKSALAVLSRIIYWTGGQPFLTQKVCQLINNQLEKQNIETFSDTGTSLEDFVDTSIYEHIIDSWENKGQPRASKNHHGPPIT
;
A
#
# COMPACT_ATOMS: atom_id res chain seq x y z
N MET A 1 -28.89 3.38 -20.62
CA MET A 1 -29.00 4.67 -19.91
C MET A 1 -28.50 4.44 -18.49
N LEU A 2 -27.18 4.49 -18.29
CA LEU A 2 -26.59 4.42 -16.96
C LEU A 2 -26.50 5.87 -16.44
N LEU A 3 -27.43 6.20 -15.55
CA LEU A 3 -27.47 7.49 -14.87
C LEU A 3 -26.41 7.46 -13.76
N PHE A 4 -25.36 8.27 -13.90
CA PHE A 4 -24.51 8.65 -12.77
C PHE A 4 -25.29 9.67 -11.92
N GLY A 5 -26.19 9.15 -11.09
CA GLY A 5 -26.98 9.91 -10.13
C GLY A 5 -26.26 9.98 -8.77
N HIS A 6 -26.08 11.20 -8.29
CA HIS A 6 -25.59 11.50 -6.95
C HIS A 6 -26.74 11.18 -5.94
N GLU A 7 -26.74 9.99 -5.35
CA GLU A 7 -27.64 9.63 -4.26
C GLU A 7 -26.88 9.16 -3.01
N SER A 8 -27.32 9.69 -1.88
CA SER A 8 -26.74 9.57 -0.55
C SER A 8 -26.59 8.12 -0.06
N ASN A 9 -25.33 7.72 0.06
CA ASN A 9 -24.71 6.75 0.99
C ASN A 9 -25.63 5.70 1.67
N ARG A 10 -26.23 4.82 0.86
CA ARG A 10 -26.24 3.38 1.18
C ARG A 10 -25.16 2.76 0.31
N GLN A 11 -24.04 2.38 0.92
CA GLN A 11 -22.87 1.86 0.20
C GLN A 11 -23.18 0.43 -0.23
N TYR A 12 -23.94 0.28 -1.31
CA TYR A 12 -24.03 -0.98 -2.02
C TYR A 12 -22.66 -1.28 -2.63
N PRO A 13 -22.21 -2.53 -2.59
CA PRO A 13 -20.98 -2.91 -3.28
C PRO A 13 -21.08 -2.51 -4.75
N ALA A 14 -20.02 -1.89 -5.28
CA ALA A 14 -19.96 -1.54 -6.70
C ALA A 14 -20.14 -2.79 -7.56
N THR A 15 -20.90 -2.68 -8.66
CA THR A 15 -20.97 -3.77 -9.63
C THR A 15 -19.63 -3.92 -10.34
N GLN A 16 -19.36 -5.09 -10.95
CA GLN A 16 -18.14 -5.33 -11.71
C GLN A 16 -17.93 -4.26 -12.80
N GLU A 17 -19.00 -3.91 -13.52
CA GLU A 17 -18.96 -2.87 -14.56
C GLU A 17 -18.61 -1.49 -13.98
N GLN A 18 -19.24 -1.10 -12.87
CA GLN A 18 -18.96 0.16 -12.18
C GLN A 18 -17.51 0.23 -11.68
N TRP A 19 -16.99 -0.89 -11.20
CA TRP A 19 -15.61 -0.98 -10.72
C TRP A 19 -14.60 -0.76 -11.85
N TYR A 20 -14.74 -1.46 -12.98
CA TYR A 20 -13.88 -1.25 -14.15
C TYR A 20 -14.03 0.17 -14.73
N ALA A 21 -15.25 0.69 -14.82
CA ALA A 21 -15.48 2.08 -15.26
C ALA A 21 -14.79 3.09 -14.33
N GLY A 22 -14.80 2.83 -13.01
CA GLY A 22 -14.07 3.62 -12.02
C GLY A 22 -12.57 3.61 -12.26
N ILE A 23 -11.96 2.44 -12.47
CA ILE A 23 -10.53 2.33 -12.79
C ILE A 23 -10.20 3.09 -14.08
N ILE A 24 -10.96 2.88 -15.16
CA ILE A 24 -10.71 3.57 -16.43
C ILE A 24 -10.86 5.08 -16.26
N SER A 25 -11.84 5.56 -15.50
CA SER A 25 -12.03 6.98 -15.22
C SER A 25 -10.80 7.60 -14.52
N GLU A 26 -10.27 6.91 -13.50
CA GLU A 26 -9.08 7.34 -12.77
C GLU A 26 -7.83 7.37 -13.67
N LEU A 27 -7.64 6.34 -14.49
CA LEU A 27 -6.55 6.31 -15.47
C LEU A 27 -6.72 7.38 -16.55
N TRP A 28 -7.94 7.57 -17.06
CA TRP A 28 -8.25 8.60 -18.07
C TRP A 28 -7.89 9.99 -17.57
N ARG A 29 -8.20 10.27 -16.30
CA ARG A 29 -7.81 11.50 -15.62
C ARG A 29 -6.30 11.58 -15.41
N GLY A 30 -5.68 10.51 -14.89
CA GLY A 30 -4.25 10.45 -14.56
C GLY A 30 -3.35 10.66 -15.77
N PHE A 31 -3.73 10.10 -16.92
CA PHE A 31 -3.04 10.27 -18.20
C PHE A 31 -3.46 11.53 -18.97
N SER A 32 -4.28 12.41 -18.37
CA SER A 32 -4.73 13.66 -18.97
C SER A 32 -5.39 13.48 -20.36
N LEU A 33 -6.13 12.39 -20.55
CA LEU A 33 -6.91 12.15 -21.77
C LEU A 33 -8.04 13.20 -21.91
N PRO A 34 -8.65 13.35 -23.11
CA PRO A 34 -9.63 14.41 -23.37
C PRO A 34 -10.75 14.48 -22.31
N LYS A 35 -11.01 15.69 -21.80
CA LYS A 35 -11.99 15.95 -20.74
C LYS A 35 -13.44 15.95 -21.29
N GLY A 36 -14.41 16.09 -20.40
CA GLY A 36 -15.82 16.19 -20.77
C GLY A 36 -16.45 14.81 -20.97
N GLN A 37 -17.14 14.62 -22.09
CA GLN A 37 -17.87 13.36 -22.37
C GLN A 37 -17.01 12.30 -23.08
N ALA A 38 -15.77 12.60 -23.46
CA ALA A 38 -14.95 11.72 -24.29
C ALA A 38 -14.73 10.30 -23.72
N MET A 39 -14.59 10.17 -22.39
CA MET A 39 -14.48 8.85 -21.74
C MET A 39 -15.80 8.07 -21.86
N PHE A 40 -16.91 8.74 -21.59
CA PHE A 40 -18.24 8.14 -21.67
C PHE A 40 -18.60 7.75 -23.11
N GLU A 41 -18.30 8.60 -24.08
CA GLU A 41 -18.46 8.30 -25.51
C GLU A 41 -17.64 7.06 -25.89
N TRP A 42 -16.34 7.04 -25.57
CA TRP A 42 -15.46 5.90 -25.85
C TRP A 42 -15.92 4.60 -25.17
N TRP A 43 -16.43 4.67 -23.93
CA TRP A 43 -16.96 3.52 -23.21
C TRP A 43 -18.18 2.94 -23.93
N ASN A 44 -19.14 3.80 -24.32
CA ASN A 44 -20.35 3.35 -25.00
C ASN A 44 -20.08 2.81 -26.42
N GLU A 45 -19.02 3.28 -27.08
CA GLU A 45 -18.59 2.77 -28.39
C GLU A 45 -18.13 1.29 -28.35
N GLN A 46 -17.77 0.76 -27.18
CA GLN A 46 -17.34 -0.64 -27.06
C GLN A 46 -18.49 -1.64 -27.27
N GLY A 47 -19.75 -1.20 -27.10
CA GLY A 47 -20.92 -2.06 -27.21
C GLY A 47 -21.11 -2.99 -26.01
N ASP A 48 -21.81 -4.10 -26.23
CA ASP A 48 -22.18 -5.06 -25.17
C ASP A 48 -21.13 -6.17 -25.06
N ILE A 49 -19.97 -5.82 -24.50
CA ILE A 49 -18.87 -6.76 -24.20
C ILE A 49 -18.52 -6.71 -22.71
N PRO A 50 -17.90 -7.76 -22.15
CA PRO A 50 -17.53 -7.80 -20.74
C PRO A 50 -16.65 -6.62 -20.33
N ALA A 51 -16.88 -6.08 -19.13
CA ALA A 51 -16.15 -4.91 -18.62
C ALA A 51 -14.63 -5.12 -18.54
N ALA A 52 -14.18 -6.35 -18.23
CA ALA A 52 -12.77 -6.71 -18.28
C ALA A 52 -12.18 -6.61 -19.70
N GLN A 53 -12.97 -6.93 -20.74
CA GLN A 53 -12.55 -6.79 -22.13
C GLN A 53 -12.47 -5.32 -22.55
N ILE A 54 -13.41 -4.48 -22.10
CA ILE A 54 -13.33 -3.01 -22.27
C ILE A 54 -12.03 -2.48 -21.63
N PHE A 55 -11.72 -2.93 -20.41
CA PHE A 55 -10.47 -2.58 -19.74
C PHE A 55 -9.24 -3.06 -20.53
N SER A 56 -9.29 -4.27 -21.10
CA SER A 56 -8.24 -4.77 -21.99
C SER A 56 -8.02 -3.86 -23.20
N HIS A 57 -9.08 -3.48 -23.91
CA HIS A 57 -9.00 -2.54 -25.03
C HIS A 57 -8.46 -1.17 -24.60
N PHE A 58 -8.81 -0.72 -23.39
CA PHE A 58 -8.27 0.53 -22.87
C PHE A 58 -6.75 0.48 -22.73
N ILE A 59 -6.25 -0.53 -22.01
CA ILE A 59 -4.82 -0.68 -21.68
C ILE A 59 -3.98 -1.00 -22.91
N GLN A 60 -4.47 -1.87 -23.80
CA GLN A 60 -3.68 -2.40 -24.91
C GLN A 60 -3.81 -1.57 -26.20
N ASP A 61 -4.92 -0.85 -26.40
CA ASP A 61 -5.16 -0.09 -27.63
C ASP A 61 -5.36 1.41 -27.38
N LYS A 62 -6.38 1.79 -26.60
CA LYS A 62 -6.77 3.20 -26.47
C LYS A 62 -5.65 4.04 -25.88
N LEU A 63 -5.03 3.56 -24.81
CA LEU A 63 -4.03 4.29 -24.06
C LEU A 63 -2.72 4.44 -24.88
N PRO A 64 -2.11 3.36 -25.42
CA PRO A 64 -0.94 3.47 -26.31
C PRO A 64 -1.17 4.35 -27.53
N ARG A 65 -2.34 4.27 -28.18
CA ARG A 65 -2.65 5.10 -29.37
C ARG A 65 -2.82 6.58 -29.04
N SER A 66 -3.30 6.88 -27.84
CA SER A 66 -3.52 8.27 -27.40
C SER A 66 -2.22 8.95 -26.97
N LEU A 67 -1.22 8.15 -26.55
CA LEU A 67 0.05 8.63 -26.00
C LEU A 67 1.24 7.85 -26.60
N PRO A 68 1.47 7.95 -27.92
CA PRO A 68 2.36 7.05 -28.66
C PRO A 68 3.87 7.27 -28.43
N ASP A 69 4.26 8.25 -27.62
CA ASP A 69 5.65 8.55 -27.31
C ASP A 69 5.95 8.45 -25.81
N LEU A 70 5.02 7.91 -25.01
CA LEU A 70 5.15 7.85 -23.55
C LEU A 70 5.36 6.42 -23.04
N GLU A 71 6.36 6.26 -22.20
CA GLU A 71 6.46 5.13 -21.30
C GLU A 71 5.50 5.33 -20.14
N MET A 72 4.57 4.40 -19.97
CA MET A 72 3.49 4.52 -19.00
C MET A 72 3.72 3.55 -17.85
N VAL A 73 3.50 4.02 -16.63
CA VAL A 73 3.50 3.18 -15.42
C VAL A 73 2.20 3.46 -14.68
N ILE A 74 1.44 2.40 -14.41
CA ILE A 74 0.20 2.43 -13.64
C ILE A 74 0.52 1.89 -12.25
N PHE A 75 0.33 2.73 -11.23
CA PHE A 75 0.45 2.36 -9.84
C PHE A 75 -0.91 1.93 -9.30
N ILE A 76 -0.95 0.76 -8.67
CA ILE A 76 -2.15 0.26 -7.98
C ILE A 76 -1.76 0.03 -6.54
N ASP A 77 -2.21 0.95 -5.69
CA ASP A 77 -2.07 0.84 -4.25
C ASP A 77 -3.17 -0.03 -3.65
N GLU A 78 -2.92 -0.60 -2.48
CA GLU A 78 -3.82 -1.52 -1.77
C GLU A 78 -4.35 -2.66 -2.66
N ILE A 79 -3.47 -3.34 -3.39
CA ILE A 79 -3.84 -4.41 -4.34
C ILE A 79 -4.60 -5.56 -3.67
N ASP A 80 -4.38 -5.79 -2.38
CA ASP A 80 -5.12 -6.78 -1.58
C ASP A 80 -6.62 -6.45 -1.45
N SER A 81 -7.02 -5.19 -1.59
CA SER A 81 -8.43 -4.79 -1.63
C SER A 81 -9.18 -5.42 -2.82
N VAL A 82 -8.49 -5.68 -3.93
CA VAL A 82 -9.05 -6.32 -5.13
C VAL A 82 -9.48 -7.76 -4.83
N LEU A 83 -8.80 -8.44 -3.91
CA LEU A 83 -9.14 -9.80 -3.48
C LEU A 83 -10.41 -9.86 -2.63
N SER A 84 -10.83 -8.72 -2.07
CA SER A 84 -12.03 -8.59 -1.24
C SER A 84 -13.27 -8.17 -2.03
N LEU A 85 -13.17 -8.09 -3.37
CA LEU A 85 -14.29 -7.70 -4.21
C LEU A 85 -15.42 -8.75 -4.17
N PRO A 86 -16.68 -8.31 -4.30
CA PRO A 86 -17.85 -9.19 -4.26
C PRO A 86 -18.05 -10.00 -5.56
N PHE A 87 -17.06 -9.96 -6.47
CA PHE A 87 -17.04 -10.67 -7.75
C PHE A 87 -15.60 -11.15 -8.06
N PRO A 88 -15.43 -12.15 -8.94
CA PRO A 88 -14.10 -12.68 -9.26
C PRO A 88 -13.17 -11.62 -9.86
N ALA A 89 -11.96 -11.50 -9.30
CA ALA A 89 -10.95 -10.56 -9.76
C ALA A 89 -9.97 -11.17 -10.79
N ASP A 90 -10.04 -12.47 -11.08
CA ASP A 90 -9.10 -13.16 -11.97
C ASP A 90 -9.01 -12.53 -13.38
N ASP A 91 -10.12 -11.99 -13.89
CA ASP A 91 -10.15 -11.32 -15.19
C ASP A 91 -9.28 -10.04 -15.20
N PHE A 92 -9.23 -9.32 -14.08
CA PHE A 92 -8.43 -8.10 -13.96
C PHE A 92 -6.93 -8.42 -14.10
N PHE A 93 -6.47 -9.42 -13.35
CA PHE A 93 -5.09 -9.90 -13.43
C PHE A 93 -4.78 -10.56 -14.78
N SER A 94 -5.77 -11.20 -15.40
CA SER A 94 -5.64 -11.75 -16.75
C SER A 94 -5.37 -10.66 -17.80
N VAL A 95 -6.04 -9.51 -17.71
CA VAL A 95 -5.79 -8.37 -18.59
C VAL A 95 -4.37 -7.81 -18.42
N ILE A 96 -3.92 -7.63 -17.17
CA ILE A 96 -2.56 -7.17 -16.88
C ILE A 96 -1.53 -8.14 -17.47
N ARG A 97 -1.74 -9.46 -17.28
CA ARG A 97 -0.86 -10.49 -17.83
C ARG A 97 -0.84 -10.49 -19.36
N ALA A 98 -2.00 -10.32 -20.00
CA ALA A 98 -2.08 -10.19 -21.44
C ALA A 98 -1.29 -8.97 -21.95
N SER A 99 -1.42 -7.82 -21.27
CA SER A 99 -0.66 -6.61 -21.59
C SER A 99 0.86 -6.81 -21.42
N PHE A 100 1.30 -7.52 -20.38
CA PHE A 100 2.71 -7.86 -20.19
C PHE A 100 3.25 -8.76 -21.31
N ASN A 101 2.50 -9.81 -21.69
CA ASN A 101 2.95 -10.76 -22.70
C ASN A 101 3.05 -10.14 -24.10
N GLN A 102 2.20 -9.16 -24.44
CA GLN A 102 2.24 -8.45 -25.72
C GLN A 102 3.55 -7.69 -25.97
N ARG A 103 4.36 -7.44 -24.93
CA ARG A 103 5.68 -6.82 -25.06
C ARG A 103 6.64 -7.60 -25.95
N ALA A 104 6.45 -8.92 -26.07
CA ALA A 104 7.28 -9.75 -26.94
C ALA A 104 7.06 -9.45 -28.43
N ASP A 105 5.86 -9.00 -28.79
CA ASP A 105 5.44 -8.76 -30.18
C ASP A 105 5.48 -7.27 -30.57
N GLN A 106 5.58 -6.37 -29.60
CA GLN A 106 5.63 -4.91 -29.82
C GLN A 106 7.08 -4.41 -29.88
N LEU A 107 7.38 -3.57 -30.87
CA LEU A 107 8.58 -2.72 -30.83
C LEU A 107 8.53 -1.90 -29.54
N ALA A 108 9.66 -1.75 -28.84
CA ALA A 108 9.80 -1.30 -27.44
C ALA A 108 9.21 0.09 -27.07
N GLN A 109 8.41 0.71 -27.92
CA GLN A 109 7.75 2.00 -27.71
C GLN A 109 6.27 1.76 -27.32
N ASN A 110 5.78 2.46 -26.29
CA ASN A 110 4.40 2.40 -25.73
C ASN A 110 4.00 1.18 -24.91
N VAL A 111 4.94 0.65 -24.14
CA VAL A 111 4.64 -0.41 -23.18
C VAL A 111 3.97 0.19 -21.94
N VAL A 112 2.82 -0.37 -21.53
CA VAL A 112 2.19 -0.07 -20.24
C VAL A 112 2.78 -0.96 -19.17
N ASN A 113 3.38 -0.35 -18.14
CA ASN A 113 3.92 -1.00 -16.96
C ASN A 113 2.96 -0.90 -15.79
N PHE A 114 3.03 -1.89 -14.90
CA PHE A 114 2.23 -1.93 -13.69
C PHE A 114 3.15 -2.10 -12.49
N ALA A 115 2.85 -1.40 -11.40
CA ALA A 115 3.46 -1.60 -10.10
C ALA A 115 2.36 -1.68 -9.05
N PHE A 116 2.41 -2.75 -8.25
CA PHE A 116 1.41 -3.06 -7.24
C PHE A 116 1.99 -2.87 -5.85
N PHE A 117 1.22 -2.20 -5.00
CA PHE A 117 1.55 -1.99 -3.60
C PHE A 117 0.43 -2.57 -2.74
N GLY A 118 0.79 -3.14 -1.59
CA GLY A 118 -0.16 -3.78 -0.69
C GLY A 118 0.48 -4.92 0.07
N VAL A 119 -0.35 -5.63 0.83
CA VAL A 119 0.10 -6.73 1.73
C VAL A 119 -0.10 -8.13 1.14
N ALA A 120 -0.43 -8.23 -0.15
CA ALA A 120 -0.61 -9.50 -0.85
C ALA A 120 0.70 -10.03 -1.46
N LEU A 121 0.92 -11.34 -1.39
CA LEU A 121 1.93 -12.02 -2.20
C LEU A 121 1.41 -12.21 -3.63
N PRO A 122 2.28 -12.33 -4.64
CA PRO A 122 1.86 -12.64 -6.01
C PRO A 122 1.01 -13.92 -6.13
N SER A 123 1.21 -14.90 -5.22
CA SER A 123 0.38 -16.11 -5.12
C SER A 123 -1.06 -15.84 -4.70
N ASP A 124 -1.29 -14.76 -3.95
CA ASP A 124 -2.61 -14.40 -3.42
C ASP A 124 -3.44 -13.68 -4.49
N LEU A 125 -2.78 -13.17 -5.55
CA LEU A 125 -3.41 -12.41 -6.63
C LEU A 125 -4.18 -13.27 -7.64
N VAL A 126 -4.15 -14.60 -7.53
CA VAL A 126 -4.89 -15.50 -8.43
C VAL A 126 -5.59 -16.60 -7.64
N SER A 127 -6.86 -16.82 -7.93
CA SER A 127 -7.69 -17.82 -7.25
C SER A 127 -7.25 -19.25 -7.57
N GLU A 128 -6.79 -19.51 -8.80
CA GLU A 128 -6.25 -20.81 -9.23
C GLU A 128 -4.84 -20.69 -9.87
N PRO A 129 -3.77 -20.67 -9.05
CA PRO A 129 -2.39 -20.58 -9.54
C PRO A 129 -1.98 -21.73 -10.47
N SER A 130 -2.65 -22.88 -10.38
CA SER A 130 -2.39 -24.06 -11.23
C SER A 130 -2.84 -23.88 -12.68
N ARG A 131 -3.82 -23.00 -12.93
CA ARG A 131 -4.30 -22.68 -14.29
C ARG A 131 -3.55 -21.52 -14.92
N SER A 132 -3.18 -20.52 -14.12
CA SER A 132 -2.53 -19.31 -14.63
C SER A 132 -1.82 -18.55 -13.49
N PRO A 133 -0.59 -18.93 -13.10
CA PRO A 133 0.13 -18.23 -12.05
C PRO A 133 0.43 -16.79 -12.47
N PHE A 134 0.30 -15.84 -11.54
CA PHE A 134 0.72 -14.46 -11.75
C PHE A 134 2.22 -14.32 -11.45
N ASN A 135 3.05 -14.89 -12.33
CA ASN A 135 4.52 -14.96 -12.19
C ASN A 135 5.26 -14.01 -13.13
N ILE A 136 4.60 -12.95 -13.61
CA ILE A 136 5.15 -12.00 -14.58
C ILE A 136 5.85 -10.80 -13.94
N GLY A 137 5.73 -10.64 -12.62
CA GLY A 137 6.24 -9.48 -11.88
C GLY A 137 7.49 -9.79 -11.05
N THR A 138 8.24 -8.73 -10.74
CA THR A 138 9.35 -8.77 -9.78
C THR A 138 8.81 -8.37 -8.40
N ALA A 139 8.82 -9.30 -7.44
CA ALA A 139 8.43 -9.01 -6.07
C ALA A 139 9.53 -8.18 -5.37
N ILE A 140 9.17 -7.02 -4.85
CA ILE A 140 10.04 -6.18 -4.01
C ILE A 140 9.52 -6.26 -2.59
N LYS A 141 10.23 -7.02 -1.75
CA LYS A 141 9.90 -7.12 -0.33
C LYS A 141 10.48 -5.91 0.40
N LEU A 142 9.62 -5.15 1.08
CA LEU A 142 10.07 -4.10 1.99
C LEU A 142 10.42 -4.74 3.34
N GLU A 143 11.68 -4.61 3.72
CA GLU A 143 12.20 -5.10 5.00
C GLU A 143 12.23 -3.96 6.03
N GLY A 144 12.38 -4.32 7.31
CA GLY A 144 12.63 -3.33 8.35
C GLY A 144 13.96 -2.62 8.11
N PHE A 145 14.04 -1.36 8.52
CA PHE A 145 15.27 -0.58 8.43
C PHE A 145 16.43 -1.26 9.15
N THR A 146 17.56 -1.30 8.46
CA THR A 146 18.86 -1.50 9.09
C THR A 146 19.31 -0.22 9.80
N LEU A 147 20.30 -0.33 10.69
CA LEU A 147 20.86 0.84 11.37
C LEU A 147 21.39 1.90 10.38
N PRO A 148 22.15 1.56 9.32
CA PRO A 148 22.57 2.53 8.31
C PRO A 148 21.40 3.26 7.65
N GLU A 149 20.35 2.55 7.24
CA GLU A 149 19.16 3.15 6.59
C GLU A 149 18.38 4.06 7.54
N ALA A 150 18.32 3.71 8.82
CA ALA A 150 17.64 4.49 9.85
C ALA A 150 18.48 5.66 10.40
N THR A 151 19.77 5.77 10.07
CA THR A 151 20.68 6.82 10.57
C THR A 151 20.08 8.24 10.52
N PRO A 152 19.34 8.66 9.47
CA PRO A 152 18.70 9.97 9.47
C PRO A 152 17.78 10.23 10.67
N LEU A 153 17.14 9.19 11.22
CA LEU A 153 16.29 9.29 12.41
C LEU A 153 17.07 9.63 13.68
N ALA A 154 18.37 9.31 13.74
CA ALA A 154 19.22 9.63 14.90
C ALA A 154 19.31 11.15 15.12
N SER A 155 19.36 11.94 14.04
CA SER A 155 19.36 13.40 14.12
C SER A 155 18.11 14.01 14.77
N GLY A 156 17.00 13.25 14.80
CA GLY A 156 15.77 13.65 15.46
C GLY A 156 15.78 13.39 16.98
N LEU A 157 16.70 12.56 17.47
CA LEU A 157 16.95 12.36 18.90
C LEU A 157 17.87 13.50 19.34
N LYS A 158 17.33 14.51 20.04
CA LYS A 158 18.01 15.76 20.38
C LYS A 158 19.12 15.59 21.45
N ILE A 159 20.07 14.70 21.22
CA ILE A 159 21.18 14.33 22.09
C ILE A 159 22.48 14.22 21.28
N GLU A 160 23.61 14.03 21.95
CA GLU A 160 24.89 13.80 21.28
C GLU A 160 24.81 12.66 20.24
N GLU A 161 25.37 12.89 19.05
CA GLU A 161 25.30 11.97 17.90
C GLU A 161 25.68 10.52 18.25
N LYS A 162 26.76 10.32 19.02
CA LYS A 162 27.20 8.99 19.44
C LYS A 162 26.14 8.28 20.29
N SER A 163 25.50 9.03 21.19
CA SER A 163 24.41 8.51 22.03
C SER A 163 23.14 8.28 21.19
N ALA A 164 22.83 9.18 20.25
CA ALA A 164 21.70 9.04 19.33
C ALA A 164 21.78 7.76 18.48
N LEU A 165 22.96 7.43 17.95
CA LEU A 165 23.17 6.20 17.19
C LEU A 165 23.01 4.94 18.05
N ALA A 166 23.52 4.96 19.29
CA ALA A 166 23.36 3.85 20.21
C ALA A 166 21.89 3.65 20.65
N VAL A 167 21.19 4.75 20.95
CA VAL A 167 19.76 4.75 21.23
C VAL A 167 18.98 4.21 20.03
N LEU A 168 19.25 4.71 18.83
CA LEU A 168 18.60 4.25 17.60
C LEU A 168 18.83 2.75 17.36
N SER A 169 20.05 2.25 17.60
CA SER A 169 20.35 0.81 17.53
C SER A 169 19.46 0.01 18.47
N ARG A 170 19.28 0.48 19.71
CA ARG A 170 18.40 -0.19 20.68
C ARG A 170 16.92 -0.09 20.28
N ILE A 171 16.49 1.03 19.71
CA ILE A 171 15.14 1.18 19.16
C ILE A 171 14.89 0.17 18.04
N ILE A 172 15.82 0.03 17.09
CA ILE A 172 15.71 -0.93 15.99
C ILE A 172 15.64 -2.37 16.50
N TYR A 173 16.40 -2.71 17.54
CA TYR A 173 16.31 -4.01 18.20
C TYR A 173 14.88 -4.32 18.69
N TRP A 174 14.21 -3.34 19.30
CA TRP A 174 12.84 -3.50 19.78
C TRP A 174 11.79 -3.54 18.68
N THR A 175 11.98 -2.77 17.61
CA THR A 175 10.99 -2.61 16.54
C THR A 175 11.20 -3.56 15.37
N GLY A 176 12.30 -4.31 15.36
CA GLY A 176 12.74 -5.08 14.19
C GLY A 176 13.00 -4.20 12.96
N GLY A 177 13.29 -2.92 13.16
CA GLY A 177 13.45 -1.93 12.09
C GLY A 177 12.16 -1.51 11.39
N GLN A 178 10.97 -1.96 11.83
CA GLN A 178 9.72 -1.61 11.16
C GLN A 178 9.55 -0.07 11.12
N PRO A 179 9.37 0.56 9.93
CA PRO A 179 9.49 2.02 9.80
C PRO A 179 8.57 2.83 10.72
N PHE A 180 7.29 2.45 10.80
CA PHE A 180 6.29 3.14 11.63
C PHE A 180 6.60 3.02 13.12
N LEU A 181 6.90 1.82 13.61
CA LEU A 181 7.24 1.53 15.00
C LEU A 181 8.55 2.21 15.38
N THR A 182 9.57 2.12 14.54
CA THR A 182 10.87 2.79 14.75
C THR A 182 10.66 4.28 14.94
N GLN A 183 9.90 4.93 14.05
CA GLN A 183 9.61 6.36 14.18
C GLN A 183 8.79 6.69 15.44
N LYS A 184 7.78 5.87 15.77
CA LYS A 184 6.96 6.05 16.99
C LYS A 184 7.79 5.94 18.27
N VAL A 185 8.69 4.97 18.33
CA VAL A 185 9.57 4.79 19.48
C VAL A 185 10.60 5.92 19.54
N CYS A 186 11.19 6.36 18.41
CA CYS A 186 12.04 7.55 18.39
C CYS A 186 11.34 8.78 18.99
N GLN A 187 10.07 9.02 18.62
CA GLN A 187 9.27 10.10 19.18
C GLN A 187 9.04 9.94 20.69
N LEU A 188 8.71 8.72 21.14
CA LEU A 188 8.55 8.42 22.56
C LEU A 188 9.84 8.72 23.33
N ILE A 189 10.97 8.21 22.84
CA ILE A 189 12.28 8.41 23.48
C ILE A 189 12.65 9.89 23.52
N ASN A 190 12.46 10.64 22.42
CA ASN A 190 12.70 12.08 22.41
C ASN A 190 11.84 12.82 23.46
N ASN A 191 10.57 12.43 23.63
CA ASN A 191 9.71 13.02 24.66
C ASN A 191 10.19 12.69 26.09
N GLN A 192 10.74 11.50 26.33
CA GLN A 192 11.28 11.14 27.64
C GLN A 192 12.59 11.88 27.94
N LEU A 193 13.47 12.01 26.94
CA LEU A 193 14.70 12.81 27.03
C LEU A 193 14.39 14.26 27.40
N GLU A 194 13.41 14.88 26.72
CA GLU A 194 12.97 16.24 27.02
C GLU A 194 12.37 16.37 28.44
N LYS A 195 11.53 15.43 28.87
CA LYS A 195 10.92 15.45 30.21
C LYS A 195 11.94 15.31 31.35
N GLN A 196 12.96 14.49 31.14
CA GLN A 196 14.00 14.23 32.14
C GLN A 196 15.20 15.18 31.99
N ASN A 197 15.15 16.10 31.02
CA ASN A 197 16.21 17.05 30.69
C ASN A 197 17.58 16.37 30.47
N ILE A 198 17.56 15.25 29.74
CA ILE A 198 18.74 14.44 29.43
C ILE A 198 19.30 14.88 28.08
N GLU A 199 20.48 15.51 28.09
CA GLU A 199 21.23 15.88 26.88
C GLU A 199 22.39 14.89 26.61
N THR A 200 22.91 14.26 27.67
CA THR A 200 23.99 13.26 27.62
C THR A 200 23.68 12.13 28.59
N PHE A 201 24.09 10.90 28.24
CA PHE A 201 23.90 9.74 29.12
C PHE A 201 25.06 9.54 30.11
N SER A 202 26.16 10.29 29.97
CA SER A 202 27.31 10.21 30.89
C SER A 202 26.96 10.56 32.34
N ASP A 203 25.91 11.37 32.54
CA ASP A 203 25.62 12.00 33.83
C ASP A 203 24.38 11.39 34.53
N THR A 204 23.72 10.42 33.89
CA THR A 204 22.40 9.90 34.31
C THR A 204 22.46 8.72 35.29
N GLY A 205 23.64 8.11 35.50
CA GLY A 205 23.81 6.90 36.32
C GLY A 205 23.09 5.64 35.80
N THR A 206 22.40 5.74 34.66
CA THR A 206 21.63 4.68 34.00
C THR A 206 22.20 4.46 32.60
N SER A 207 22.25 3.22 32.12
CA SER A 207 22.70 2.99 30.74
C SER A 207 21.66 3.48 29.74
N LEU A 208 22.10 3.88 28.53
CA LEU A 208 21.19 4.30 27.47
C LEU A 208 20.23 3.16 27.06
N GLU A 209 20.69 1.92 27.15
CA GLU A 209 19.90 0.74 26.82
C GLU A 209 18.78 0.55 27.84
N ASP A 210 19.11 0.62 29.13
CA ASP A 210 18.12 0.53 30.22
C ASP A 210 17.09 1.65 30.12
N PHE A 211 17.52 2.86 29.75
CA PHE A 211 16.61 3.99 29.53
C PHE A 211 15.61 3.73 28.40
N VAL A 212 16.08 3.23 27.24
CA VAL A 212 15.22 2.90 26.10
C VAL A 212 14.28 1.75 26.46
N ASP A 213 14.80 0.69 27.07
CA ASP A 213 14.03 -0.48 27.47
C ASP A 213 12.92 -0.11 28.44
N THR A 214 13.27 0.61 29.51
CA THR A 214 12.31 1.06 30.52
C THR A 214 11.24 1.97 29.91
N SER A 215 11.64 2.90 29.05
CA SER A 215 10.70 3.80 28.35
C SER A 215 9.69 3.02 27.50
N ILE A 216 10.14 2.00 26.77
CA ILE A 216 9.28 1.15 25.94
C ILE A 216 8.37 0.29 26.83
N TYR A 217 8.91 -0.35 27.87
CA TYR A 217 8.13 -1.17 28.77
C TYR A 217 7.00 -0.38 29.43
N GLU A 218 7.31 0.76 30.05
CA GLU A 218 6.32 1.55 30.80
C GLU A 218 5.25 2.18 29.88
N HIS A 219 5.66 2.70 28.73
CA HIS A 219 4.77 3.55 27.92
C HIS A 219 4.11 2.81 26.75
N ILE A 220 4.68 1.69 26.33
CA ILE A 220 4.12 0.85 25.27
C ILE A 220 3.57 -0.43 25.85
N ILE A 221 4.38 -1.27 26.49
CA ILE A 221 3.97 -2.63 26.88
C ILE A 221 2.99 -2.62 28.05
N ASP A 222 3.37 -2.06 29.19
CA ASP A 222 2.54 -2.01 30.41
C ASP A 222 1.31 -1.12 30.20
N SER A 223 1.48 0.00 29.50
CA SER A 223 0.36 0.85 29.06
C SER A 223 -0.61 0.09 28.14
N TRP A 224 -0.15 -0.82 27.27
CA TRP A 224 -1.03 -1.67 26.45
C TRP A 224 -1.78 -2.71 27.28
N GLU A 225 -1.10 -3.38 28.21
CA GLU A 225 -1.70 -4.39 29.09
C GLU A 225 -2.73 -3.76 30.05
N ASN A 226 -2.44 -2.57 30.57
CA ASN A 226 -3.26 -1.91 31.58
C ASN A 226 -4.31 -0.95 31.01
N LYS A 227 -4.13 -0.39 29.80
CA LYS A 227 -5.13 0.51 29.19
C LYS A 227 -6.04 -0.15 28.17
N GLY A 228 -5.82 -1.42 27.81
CA GLY A 228 -6.70 -2.21 26.96
C GLY A 228 -6.93 -1.61 25.56
N GLN A 229 -6.34 -2.23 24.54
CA GLN A 229 -6.59 -2.05 23.10
C GLN A 229 -7.21 -0.70 22.63
N PRO A 230 -6.54 0.08 21.77
CA PRO A 230 -7.28 0.99 20.90
C PRO A 230 -8.30 0.14 20.14
N ARG A 231 -9.58 0.54 20.16
CA ARG A 231 -10.69 -0.19 19.52
C ARG A 231 -10.37 -0.43 18.03
N ALA A 232 -9.76 -1.56 17.72
CA ALA A 232 -9.95 -2.19 16.42
C ALA A 232 -11.41 -2.66 16.40
N SER A 233 -12.12 -2.33 15.32
CA SER A 233 -13.52 -2.68 15.09
C SER A 233 -13.79 -4.14 15.45
N LYS A 234 -14.50 -4.38 16.56
CA LYS A 234 -15.03 -5.69 16.90
C LYS A 234 -16.19 -6.01 15.93
N ASN A 235 -15.91 -6.80 14.90
CA ASN A 235 -16.89 -7.70 14.33
C ASN A 235 -16.73 -9.07 15.00
N HIS A 236 -17.73 -9.43 15.83
CA HIS A 236 -18.35 -10.75 16.02
C HIS A 236 -17.43 -12.01 16.01
N HIS A 237 -17.38 -12.89 17.02
CA HIS A 237 -18.45 -13.57 17.77
C HIS A 237 -17.94 -14.07 19.13
N GLY A 238 -18.79 -14.03 20.16
CA GLY A 238 -18.53 -14.71 21.44
C GLY A 238 -18.88 -16.21 21.38
N PRO A 239 -18.18 -17.09 22.14
CA PRO A 239 -18.57 -18.48 22.27
C PRO A 239 -19.73 -18.63 23.28
N PRO A 240 -20.58 -19.66 23.14
CA PRO A 240 -21.77 -19.82 23.96
C PRO A 240 -21.41 -20.30 25.36
N ILE A 241 -22.18 -19.80 26.32
CA ILE A 241 -22.15 -20.14 27.73
C ILE A 241 -22.72 -21.56 27.91
N THR A 242 -22.02 -22.37 28.70
CA THR A 242 -22.60 -23.42 29.55
C THR A 242 -21.98 -23.32 30.93
#